data_AF-A0A7J8R3X8-F1
#
_entry.id   AF-A0A7J8R3X8-F1
#
_cell.length_a   1.000
_cell.length_b   1.000
_cell.length_c   1.000
_cell.angle_alpha   90.00
_cell.angle_beta   90.00
_cell.angle_gamma   90.00
#
_symmetry.space_group_name_H-M   'P 1'
#
loop_
_entity.id
_entity.type
_entity.pdbx_description
1 polymer ?
#
loop_
_entity_poly.entity_id
_entity_poly.type
_entity_poly.pdbx_seq_one_letter_code
_entity_poly.pdbx_strand_id
1 'polypeptide(L)'
;MDQSQHQWGWKLVGDWGVLCDSFGNWIEGFQRFIGRRSVVVTELWAILHGLKIVQKSGYTKVIIESDCMIDVDMIKECFKSIPSMTLVRKIKKVSY
;
A
#
# COMPACT_ATOMS: atom_id res chain seq x y z
N MET A 1 -22.69 -15.79 -23.87
CA MET A 1 -21.23 -15.98 -23.73
C MET A 1 -20.72 -14.59 -23.37
N ASP A 2 -20.32 -14.28 -22.14
CA ASP A 2 -19.47 -14.98 -21.19
C ASP A 2 -19.87 -14.57 -19.75
N GLN A 3 -19.54 -15.42 -18.78
CA GLN A 3 -20.19 -15.57 -17.47
C GLN A 3 -19.61 -14.68 -16.35
N SER A 4 -20.51 -14.35 -15.42
CA SER A 4 -20.30 -14.29 -13.96
C SER A 4 -19.41 -13.20 -13.33
N GLN A 5 -20.06 -12.22 -12.70
CA GLN A 5 -19.62 -11.66 -11.41
C GLN A 5 -20.86 -11.48 -10.49
N HIS A 6 -21.61 -12.56 -10.25
CA HIS A 6 -22.44 -12.66 -9.05
C HIS A 6 -21.61 -13.36 -7.98
N GLN A 7 -21.15 -12.62 -6.96
CA GLN A 7 -20.46 -13.20 -5.81
C GLN A 7 -21.15 -12.76 -4.52
N TRP A 8 -22.04 -13.60 -3.99
CA TRP A 8 -22.71 -13.44 -2.70
C TRP A 8 -21.81 -13.92 -1.55
N GLY A 9 -20.68 -13.24 -1.35
CA GLY A 9 -19.75 -13.52 -0.25
C GLY A 9 -19.04 -12.24 0.16
N TRP A 10 -18.96 -12.00 1.47
CA TRP A 10 -18.27 -10.83 1.99
C TRP A 10 -16.75 -10.96 1.73
N LYS A 11 -16.23 -10.27 0.71
CA LYS A 11 -14.79 -10.26 0.42
C LYS A 11 -14.06 -9.40 1.45
N LEU A 12 -13.40 -10.09 2.37
CA LEU A 12 -12.46 -9.52 3.32
C LEU A 12 -11.13 -9.29 2.61
N VAL A 13 -10.49 -8.12 2.83
CA VAL A 13 -9.24 -7.76 2.17
C VAL A 13 -8.19 -7.43 3.23
N GLY A 14 -6.99 -7.98 3.05
CA GLY A 14 -5.80 -7.66 3.84
C GLY A 14 -4.81 -6.86 3.00
N ASP A 15 -3.99 -6.02 3.65
CA ASP A 15 -2.74 -5.59 3.04
C ASP A 15 -1.68 -6.67 3.25
N TRP A 16 -0.75 -6.74 2.30
CA TRP A 16 0.48 -7.50 2.46
C TRP A 16 1.59 -6.86 1.62
N GLY A 17 2.83 -7.22 1.93
CA GLY A 17 3.98 -6.78 1.16
C GLY A 17 5.26 -7.45 1.64
N VAL A 18 6.32 -7.22 0.88
CA VAL A 18 7.65 -7.77 1.13
C VAL A 18 8.63 -6.62 1.23
N LEU A 19 9.48 -6.66 2.26
CA LEU A 19 10.66 -5.81 2.37
C LEU A 19 11.86 -6.59 1.83
N CYS A 20 12.55 -6.00 0.87
CA CYS A 20 13.80 -6.52 0.33
C CYS A 20 14.95 -5.55 0.61
N ASP A 21 16.17 -6.07 0.69
CA ASP A 21 17.38 -5.25 0.71
C ASP A 21 17.68 -4.68 -0.69
N SER A 22 18.74 -3.87 -0.80
CA SER A 22 19.16 -3.26 -2.08
C SER A 22 19.64 -4.26 -3.12
N PHE A 23 19.90 -5.52 -2.75
CA PHE A 23 20.27 -6.60 -3.66
C PHE A 23 19.06 -7.45 -4.08
N GLY A 24 17.87 -7.12 -3.58
CA GLY A 24 16.64 -7.88 -3.83
C GLY A 24 16.47 -9.08 -2.92
N ASN A 25 17.29 -9.23 -1.87
CA ASN A 25 17.10 -10.32 -0.91
C ASN A 25 15.94 -10.01 0.02
N TRP A 26 15.08 -11.00 0.26
CA TRP A 26 13.97 -10.88 1.19
C TRP A 26 14.48 -10.66 2.62
N ILE A 27 14.03 -9.58 3.27
CA ILE A 27 14.28 -9.28 4.69
C ILE A 27 13.10 -9.78 5.53
N GLU A 28 11.88 -9.29 5.25
CA GLU A 28 10.68 -9.59 6.04
C GLU A 28 9.41 -9.43 5.19
N GLY A 29 8.40 -10.26 5.44
CA GLY A 29 7.07 -10.13 4.85
C GLY A 29 6.09 -9.62 5.90
N PHE A 30 5.18 -8.73 5.50
CA PHE A 30 4.15 -8.21 6.40
C PHE A 30 2.76 -8.44 5.81
N GLN A 31 1.78 -8.60 6.70
CA GLN A 31 0.37 -8.65 6.33
C GLN A 31 -0.48 -8.08 7.45
N ARG A 32 -1.60 -7.46 7.09
CA ARG A 32 -2.60 -6.97 8.05
C ARG A 32 -4.00 -7.08 7.50
N PHE A 33 -4.89 -7.58 8.33
CA PHE A 33 -6.31 -7.52 8.05
C PHE A 33 -6.85 -6.07 8.20
N ILE A 34 -7.45 -5.51 7.14
CA ILE A 34 -7.95 -4.13 7.12
C ILE A 34 -9.48 -4.04 6.98
N GLY A 35 -10.17 -5.18 6.96
CA GLY A 35 -11.62 -5.25 6.80
C GLY A 35 -12.07 -5.19 5.33
N ARG A 36 -13.25 -4.63 5.08
CA ARG A 36 -13.76 -4.43 3.71
C ARG A 36 -13.29 -3.10 3.16
N ARG A 37 -12.51 -3.15 2.09
CA ARG A 37 -12.03 -1.98 1.35
C ARG A 37 -11.98 -2.31 -0.14
N SER A 38 -11.90 -1.28 -0.98
CA SER A 38 -11.56 -1.47 -2.39
C SER A 38 -10.10 -1.89 -2.55
N VAL A 39 -9.75 -2.44 -3.71
CA VAL A 39 -8.37 -2.87 -4.04
C VAL A 39 -7.40 -1.69 -3.89
N VAL A 40 -7.67 -0.58 -4.59
CA VAL A 40 -6.90 0.68 -4.51
C VAL A 40 -6.66 1.14 -3.07
N VAL A 41 -7.71 1.16 -2.24
CA VAL A 41 -7.54 1.60 -0.85
C VAL A 41 -6.69 0.60 -0.06
N THR A 42 -6.81 -0.70 -0.32
CA THR A 42 -6.02 -1.74 0.36
C THR A 42 -4.53 -1.62 0.02
N GLU A 43 -4.19 -1.47 -1.25
CA GLU A 43 -2.82 -1.29 -1.71
C GLU A 43 -2.18 -0.01 -1.13
N LEU A 44 -2.91 1.10 -1.07
CA LEU A 44 -2.43 2.32 -0.39
C LEU A 44 -2.15 2.09 1.11
N TRP A 45 -2.92 1.23 1.78
CA TRP A 45 -2.64 0.84 3.16
C TRP A 45 -1.41 -0.07 3.25
N ALA A 46 -1.23 -1.00 2.32
CA ALA A 46 -0.04 -1.85 2.23
C ALA A 46 1.23 -1.00 2.13
N ILE A 47 1.21 -0.01 1.25
CA ILE A 47 2.33 0.93 1.06
C ILE A 47 2.61 1.72 2.36
N LEU A 48 1.57 2.29 3.00
CA LEU A 48 1.73 2.98 4.28
C LEU A 48 2.29 2.04 5.37
N HIS A 49 1.84 0.78 5.40
CA HIS A 49 2.26 -0.20 6.38
C HIS A 49 3.74 -0.56 6.20
N GLY A 50 4.16 -0.87 4.96
CA GLY A 50 5.55 -1.12 4.61
C GLY A 50 6.46 0.06 4.97
N LEU A 51 6.06 1.30 4.65
CA LEU A 51 6.83 2.49 5.01
C LEU A 51 7.02 2.68 6.52
N LYS A 52 6.02 2.34 7.34
CA LYS A 52 6.15 2.40 8.80
C LYS A 52 7.09 1.33 9.35
N ILE A 53 7.10 0.14 8.75
CA ILE A 53 8.02 -0.93 9.13
C ILE A 53 9.44 -0.48 8.83
N VAL A 54 9.67 -0.01 7.61
CA VAL A 54 10.97 0.51 7.17
C VAL A 54 11.46 1.64 8.09
N GLN A 55 10.62 2.63 8.39
CA GLN A 55 11.00 3.75 9.25
C GLN A 55 11.39 3.27 10.66
N LYS A 56 10.62 2.34 11.25
CA LYS A 56 10.94 1.76 12.56
C LYS A 56 12.25 0.98 12.54
N SER A 57 12.58 0.35 11.42
CA SER A 57 13.84 -0.38 11.22
C SER A 57 15.02 0.53 10.86
N GLY A 58 14.80 1.83 10.72
CA GLY A 58 15.86 2.82 10.49
C GLY A 58 16.32 2.97 9.04
N TYR A 59 15.64 2.36 8.07
CA TYR A 59 16.00 2.59 6.66
C TYR A 59 15.37 3.89 6.14
N THR A 60 16.18 4.70 5.45
CA THR A 60 15.81 6.06 5.00
C THR A 60 15.66 6.16 3.49
N LYS A 61 16.13 5.17 2.73
CA LYS A 61 16.02 5.10 1.27
C LYS A 61 15.23 3.85 0.91
N VAL A 62 14.06 4.05 0.29
CA VAL A 62 13.11 2.98 -0.04
C VAL A 62 12.64 3.14 -1.47
N ILE A 63 12.56 2.03 -2.19
CA ILE A 63 11.86 1.93 -3.47
C ILE A 63 10.53 1.23 -3.18
N ILE A 64 9.44 1.83 -3.64
CA ILE A 64 8.09 1.27 -3.51
C ILE A 64 7.73 0.69 -4.87
N GLU A 65 7.47 -0.61 -4.91
CA GLU A 65 6.98 -1.31 -6.08
C GLU A 65 5.50 -1.65 -5.88
N SER A 66 4.67 -1.35 -6.86
CA SER A 66 3.24 -1.67 -6.86
C SER A 66 2.83 -2.01 -8.30
N ASP A 67 2.04 -3.07 -8.44
CA ASP A 67 1.40 -3.45 -9.71
C ASP A 67 0.15 -2.60 -10.02
N CYS A 68 -0.31 -1.81 -9.05
CA CYS A 68 -1.43 -0.89 -9.22
C CYS A 68 -0.95 0.48 -9.71
N MET A 69 -1.04 0.68 -11.02
CA MET A 69 -0.71 1.97 -11.65
C MET A 69 -1.52 3.14 -11.05
N ILE A 70 -2.77 2.90 -10.63
CA ILE A 70 -3.60 3.91 -9.97
C ILE A 70 -2.96 4.38 -8.66
N ASP A 71 -2.38 3.48 -7.86
CA ASP A 71 -1.76 3.84 -6.58
C ASP A 71 -0.43 4.56 -6.79
N VAL A 72 0.34 4.13 -7.79
CA VAL A 72 1.56 4.83 -8.23
C VAL A 72 1.24 6.25 -8.67
N ASP A 73 0.20 6.41 -9.50
CA ASP A 73 -0.26 7.71 -9.97
C ASP A 73 -0.80 8.54 -8.80
N MET A 74 -1.57 7.96 -7.87
CA MET A 74 -2.02 8.68 -6.68
C MET A 74 -0.85 9.13 -5.80
N ILE A 75 0.17 8.30 -5.57
CA ILE A 75 1.33 8.70 -4.76
C ILE A 75 2.12 9.82 -5.45
N LYS A 76 2.21 9.80 -6.79
CA LYS A 76 2.89 10.82 -7.60
C LYS A 76 2.08 12.12 -7.75
N GLU A 77 0.78 12.02 -8.07
CA GLU A 77 -0.15 13.11 -8.42
C GLU A 77 -0.88 13.73 -7.21
N CYS A 78 -1.11 12.98 -6.12
CA CYS A 78 -1.86 13.43 -4.92
C CYS A 78 -1.07 14.40 -4.01
N PHE A 79 -0.16 15.15 -4.62
CA PHE A 79 0.32 16.44 -4.14
C PHE A 79 -0.57 17.62 -4.56
N LYS A 80 -1.61 17.45 -5.41
CA LYS A 80 -2.38 18.62 -5.91
C LYS A 80 -3.88 18.72 -5.62
N SER A 81 -4.68 17.67 -5.39
CA SER A 81 -6.03 17.84 -4.78
C SER A 81 -6.69 16.50 -4.40
N ILE A 82 -7.80 16.57 -3.65
CA ILE A 82 -8.78 15.55 -3.21
C ILE A 82 -8.44 14.68 -1.97
N PRO A 83 -9.44 14.17 -1.20
CA PRO A 83 -9.75 14.56 0.17
C PRO A 83 -9.44 13.43 1.18
N SER A 84 -8.38 12.66 0.96
CA SER A 84 -7.87 11.67 1.93
C SER A 84 -6.63 12.22 2.63
N MET A 85 -6.79 13.41 3.21
CA MET A 85 -5.66 14.17 3.78
C MET A 85 -5.03 13.48 4.99
N THR A 86 -5.73 12.60 5.71
CA THR A 86 -5.18 12.03 6.95
C THR A 86 -4.15 10.93 6.70
N LEU A 87 -4.33 10.13 5.64
CA LEU A 87 -3.43 9.01 5.35
C LEU A 87 -2.17 9.49 4.62
N VAL A 88 -2.35 10.33 3.59
CA VAL A 88 -1.26 10.91 2.79
C VAL A 88 -0.36 11.81 3.64
N ARG A 89 -0.93 12.62 4.56
CA ARG A 89 -0.12 13.42 5.50
C ARG A 89 0.70 12.55 6.46
N LYS A 90 0.20 11.38 6.85
CA LYS A 90 0.94 10.43 7.70
C LYS A 90 2.11 9.80 6.96
N ILE A 91 1.96 9.49 5.68
CA ILE A 91 3.06 8.99 4.83
C ILE A 91 4.18 10.02 4.76
N LYS A 92 3.85 11.29 4.45
CA LYS A 92 4.85 12.35 4.32
C LYS A 92 5.66 12.64 5.58
N LYS A 93 5.05 12.54 6.76
CA LYS A 93 5.74 12.74 8.05
C LYS A 93 6.73 11.62 8.39
N VAL A 94 6.60 10.48 7.71
CA VAL A 94 7.43 9.29 7.91
C VAL A 94 8.58 9.23 6.91
N SER A 95 8.39 9.80 5.71
CA SER A 95 9.35 9.76 4.60
C SER A 95 10.37 10.92 4.56
N TYR A 96 10.26 11.93 5.44
CA TYR A 96 11.22 13.02 5.61
C TYR A 96 11.69 13.10 7.07
#